data_AF-A0A2A7HA13-F1
#
_entry.id   AF-A0A2A7HA13-F1
#
_cell.length_a   1.000
_cell.length_b   1.000
_cell.length_c   1.000
_cell.angle_alpha   90.00
_cell.angle_beta   90.00
_cell.angle_gamma   90.00
#
_symmetry.space_group_name_H-M   'P 1'
#
loop_
_entity.id
_entity.type
_entity.pdbx_description
1 polymer ?
#
loop_
_entity_poly.entity_id
_entity_poly.type
_entity_poly.pdbx_seq_one_letter_code
_entity_poly.pdbx_strand_id
1 'polypeptide(L)' 'MNTAFTPGNMVFAITFLFFTMLFQSTTMLFIIYMIRNDTSKKIKMVLYTFLTLDIFIFLSLLYIAYIVVSQIL' A
#
# COMPACT_ATOMS: atom_id res chain seq x y z
N MET A 1 -5.79 -0.10 -29.82
CA MET A 1 -4.93 -0.19 -28.62
C MET A 1 -5.55 -1.24 -27.71
N ASN A 2 -5.12 -2.50 -27.85
CA ASN A 2 -5.65 -3.60 -27.05
C ASN A 2 -4.94 -3.52 -25.70
N THR A 3 -5.60 -2.98 -24.67
CA THR A 3 -5.24 -3.26 -23.27
C THR A 3 -5.59 -4.72 -23.02
N ALA A 4 -4.89 -5.61 -23.71
CA ALA A 4 -5.18 -7.02 -23.67
C ALA A 4 -5.03 -7.47 -22.23
N PHE A 5 -6.05 -8.18 -21.76
CA PHE A 5 -6.07 -9.02 -20.58
C PHE A 5 -4.94 -10.05 -20.66
N THR A 6 -3.69 -9.58 -20.57
CA THR A 6 -2.51 -10.41 -20.52
C THR A 6 -2.40 -10.95 -19.09
N PRO A 7 -2.07 -12.23 -18.91
CA PRO A 7 -1.97 -12.84 -17.59
C PRO A 7 -1.06 -12.05 -16.64
N GLY A 8 0.05 -11.49 -17.15
CA GLY A 8 0.98 -10.67 -16.38
C GLY A 8 0.36 -9.40 -15.78
N ASN A 9 -0.46 -8.68 -16.56
CA ASN A 9 -1.11 -7.46 -16.09
C ASN A 9 -2.22 -7.76 -15.06
N MET A 10 -2.92 -8.89 -15.21
CA MET A 10 -3.91 -9.33 -14.22
C MET A 10 -3.25 -9.72 -12.90
N VAL A 11 -2.14 -10.47 -12.93
CA VAL A 11 -1.40 -10.83 -11.72
C VAL A 11 -0.90 -9.58 -11.01
N PHE A 12 -0.30 -8.64 -11.74
CA PHE A 12 0.15 -7.36 -11.17
C PHE A 12 -1.00 -6.60 -10.50
N ALA A 13 -2.15 -6.45 -11.16
CA ALA A 13 -3.30 -5.73 -10.61
C ALA A 13 -3.87 -6.40 -9.35
N ILE A 14 -3.98 -7.74 -9.33
CA ILE A 14 -4.48 -8.49 -8.17
C ILE A 14 -3.49 -8.37 -7.00
N THR A 15 -2.19 -8.53 -7.26
CA THR A 15 -1.15 -8.37 -6.24
C THR A 15 -1.14 -6.95 -5.68
N PHE A 16 -1.23 -5.94 -6.55
CA PHE A 16 -1.36 -4.54 -6.15
C PHE A 16 -2.55 -4.36 -5.21
N LEU A 17 -3.74 -4.79 -5.62
CA LEU A 17 -4.98 -4.62 -4.87
C LEU A 17 -4.93 -5.32 -3.50
N PHE A 18 -4.39 -6.54 -3.43
CA PHE A 18 -4.18 -7.25 -2.16
C PHE A 18 -3.22 -6.52 -1.21
N PHE A 19 -2.09 -6.04 -1.70
CA PHE A 19 -1.15 -5.26 -0.88
C PHE A 19 -1.83 -3.98 -0.36
N THR A 20 -2.57 -3.30 -1.24
CA THR A 20 -3.32 -2.09 -0.89
C THR A 20 -4.30 -2.34 0.27
N MET A 21 -5.09 -3.41 0.18
CA MET A 21 -6.07 -3.79 1.21
C MET A 21 -5.39 -4.23 2.52
N LEU A 22 -4.31 -5.00 2.44
CA LEU A 22 -3.53 -5.42 3.62
C LEU A 22 -3.03 -4.20 4.39
N PHE A 23 -2.39 -3.26 3.70
CA PHE A 23 -1.86 -2.05 4.33
C PHE A 23 -2.97 -1.23 4.98
N GLN A 24 -4.06 -0.91 4.26
CA GLN A 24 -5.20 -0.19 4.84
C GLN A 24 -5.78 -0.89 6.08
N SER A 25 -5.87 -2.23 6.08
CA SER A 25 -6.37 -2.97 7.24
C SER A 25 -5.46 -2.84 8.45
N THR A 26 -4.13 -2.86 8.25
CA THR A 26 -3.15 -2.72 9.33
C THR A 26 -3.17 -1.32 9.93
N THR A 27 -3.30 -0.27 9.11
CA THR A 27 -3.44 1.11 9.61
C THR A 27 -4.72 1.26 10.42
N MET A 28 -5.83 0.68 9.95
CA MET A 28 -7.12 0.73 10.65
C MET A 28 -7.08 -0.01 12.00
N LEU A 29 -6.48 -1.21 12.05
CA LEU A 29 -6.25 -1.96 13.28
C LEU A 29 -5.40 -1.17 14.29
N PHE A 30 -4.36 -0.48 13.82
CA PHE A 30 -3.52 0.35 14.66
C PHE A 30 -4.24 1.59 15.22
N ILE A 31 -5.11 2.21 14.43
CA ILE A 31 -5.97 3.32 14.89
C ILE A 31 -6.94 2.82 15.98
N ILE A 32 -7.60 1.69 15.77
CA ILE A 32 -8.48 1.06 16.78
C ILE A 32 -7.70 0.75 18.05
N TYR A 33 -6.48 0.23 17.93
CA TYR A 33 -5.60 -0.04 19.07
C TYR A 33 -5.25 1.25 19.84
N MET A 34 -4.95 2.34 19.13
CA MET A 34 -4.69 3.66 19.74
C MET A 34 -5.92 4.24 20.44
N ILE A 35 -7.12 4.07 19.90
CA ILE A 35 -8.37 4.54 20.54
C ILE A 35 -8.64 3.73 21.82
N ARG A 36 -8.37 2.42 21.79
CA ARG A 36 -8.60 1.52 22.91
C ARG A 36 -7.59 1.68 24.05
N ASN A 37 -6.32 1.93 23.71
CA ASN A 37 -5.26 2.16 24.69
C ASN A 37 -4.97 3.66 24.77
N ASP A 38 -5.56 4.32 25.78
CA ASP A 38 -5.38 5.74 26.05
C ASP A 38 -3.88 6.11 26.06
N THR A 39 -3.54 7.10 25.23
CA THR A 39 -2.36 6.98 24.36
C THR A 39 -0.99 7.13 25.05
N SER A 40 -0.16 6.08 24.98
CA SER A 40 1.28 6.19 25.26
C SER A 40 2.01 6.89 24.10
N LYS A 41 2.86 7.88 24.40
CA LYS A 41 3.73 8.59 23.42
C LYS A 41 4.49 7.62 22.49
N LYS A 42 4.85 6.44 22.98
CA LYS A 42 5.57 5.41 22.21
C LYS A 42 4.73 4.83 21.06
N ILE A 43 3.44 4.61 21.27
CA ILE A 43 2.54 4.02 20.26
C ILE A 43 2.30 5.01 19.11
N LYS A 44 2.18 6.31 19.40
CA LYS A 44 2.07 7.37 18.38
C LYS A 44 3.29 7.42 17.46
N MET A 45 4.49 7.22 18.03
CA MET A 45 5.74 7.24 17.26
C MET A 45 5.82 6.02 16.33
N VAL A 46 5.44 4.83 16.81
CA VAL A 46 5.34 3.61 15.99
C VAL A 46 4.34 3.78 14.85
N LEU A 47 3.17 4.37 15.13
CA LEU A 47 2.15 4.67 14.11
C LEU A 47 2.70 5.58 13.01
N TYR A 48 3.38 6.65 13.40
CA TYR A 48 3.94 7.60 12.45
C TYR A 48 5.00 6.93 11.55
N THR A 49 5.88 6.10 12.12
CA THR A 49 6.84 5.32 11.34
C THR A 49 6.16 4.37 10.38
N PHE A 50 5.14 3.63 10.83
CA PHE A 50 4.37 2.73 9.97
C PHE A 50 3.69 3.48 8.82
N LEU A 51 3.04 4.61 9.10
CA LEU A 51 2.37 5.41 8.09
C LEU A 51 3.34 5.96 7.04
N THR A 52 4.52 6.39 7.48
CA THR A 52 5.57 6.88 6.56
C THR A 52 6.08 5.76 5.66
N LEU A 53 6.22 4.55 6.21
CA LEU A 53 6.66 3.37 5.49
C LEU A 53 5.61 2.90 4.47
N ASP A 54 4.32 2.94 4.84
CA ASP A 54 3.19 2.66 3.94
C ASP A 54 3.17 3.61 2.74
N ILE A 55 3.31 4.92 2.98
CA ILE A 55 3.37 5.93 1.90
C ILE A 55 4.56 5.65 0.98
N PHE A 56 5.72 5.31 1.53
CA PHE A 56 6.92 5.00 0.74
C PHE A 56 6.73 3.77 -0.16
N ILE A 57 6.11 2.70 0.37
CA ILE A 57 5.80 1.49 -0.39
C ILE A 57 4.82 1.81 -1.52
N PHE A 58 3.78 2.59 -1.24
CA PHE A 58 2.83 3.04 -2.26
C PHE A 58 3.49 3.83 -3.38
N LEU A 59 4.39 4.76 -3.03
CA LEU A 59 5.13 5.57 -4.00
C LEU A 59 6.02 4.68 -4.89
N SER A 60 6.68 3.69 -4.28
CA SER A 60 7.52 2.73 -4.99
C SER A 60 6.70 1.86 -5.95
N LEU A 61 5.53 1.39 -5.52
CA LEU A 61 4.61 0.63 -6.36
C LEU A 61 4.05 1.46 -7.52
N LEU A 62 3.72 2.73 -7.29
CA LEU A 62 3.25 3.65 -8.32
C LEU A 62 4.35 3.91 -9.36
N TYR A 63 5.59 4.07 -8.90
CA TYR A 63 6.75 4.22 -9.78
C TYR A 63 7.00 2.97 -10.65
N ILE A 64 6.89 1.77 -10.08
CA ILE A 64 6.98 0.52 -10.84
C ILE A 64 5.86 0.43 -11.87
N ALA A 65 4.62 0.74 -11.48
CA ALA A 65 3.49 0.75 -12.41
C ALA A 65 3.72 1.73 -13.58
N TYR A 66 4.26 2.92 -13.29
CA TYR A 66 4.60 3.91 -14.31
C TYR A 66 5.66 3.40 -15.29
N ILE A 67 6.75 2.78 -14.80
CA ILE A 67 7.79 2.21 -15.67
C ILE A 67 7.20 1.11 -16.56
N VAL A 68 6.42 0.20 -15.98
CA VAL A 68 5.80 -0.91 -16.73
C VAL A 68 4.90 -0.37 -17.84
N VAL A 69 4.07 0.64 -17.56
CA VAL A 69 3.22 1.26 -18.58
C VAL A 69 4.04 2.01 -19.63
N SER A 70 5.07 2.75 -19.22
CA SER A 70 5.91 3.53 -20.13
C SER A 70 6.81 2.68 -21.03
N GLN A 71 7.15 1.45 -20.64
CA GLN A 71 7.93 0.52 -21.47
C GLN A 71 7.05 -0.26 -22.45
N ILE A 72 5.74 -0.33 -22.21
CA ILE A 72 4.77 -1.02 -23.08
C ILE A 72 4.27 -0.10 -24.21
N LEU A 73 4.33 1.22 -24.03
CA LEU A 73 3.95 2.24 -25.03
C LEU A 73 5.10 2.51 -26.01
#